data_AF-A0A1M4SSW9-F1
#
_entry.id   AF-A0A1M4SSW9-F1
#
_cell.length_a   1.000
_cell.length_b   1.000
_cell.length_c   1.000
_cell.angle_alpha   90.00
_cell.angle_beta   90.00
_cell.angle_gamma   90.00
#
_symmetry.space_group_name_H-M   'P 1'
#
loop_
_entity.id
_entity.type
_entity.pdbx_description
1 polymer ?
#
loop_
_entity_poly.entity_id
_entity_poly.type
_entity_poly.pdbx_seq_one_letter_code
_entity_poly.pdbx_strand_id
1 'polypeptide(L)'
;MANPWAGEVRLVLDGQAHELRLTLGALAELEADLEGETVLDLIERFEAGKFSTRDVLALIVAGLRGGGWRGVAADLVSSEIEGGLLECTKLAAQLLARAFTTQGS
;
A
#
# COMPACT_ATOMS: atom_id res chain seq x y z
N MET A 1 -20.57 -10.22 -9.11
CA MET A 1 -20.40 -8.78 -9.38
C MET A 1 -19.35 -8.28 -8.40
N ALA A 2 -18.11 -8.11 -8.87
CA ALA A 2 -17.01 -7.61 -8.05
C ALA A 2 -17.31 -6.15 -7.69
N ASN A 3 -17.33 -5.84 -6.39
CA ASN A 3 -17.55 -4.49 -5.90
C ASN A 3 -16.54 -3.52 -6.55
N PRO A 4 -17.00 -2.49 -7.29
CA PRO A 4 -16.12 -1.52 -7.97
C PRO A 4 -15.18 -0.79 -7.01
N TRP A 5 -15.52 -0.72 -5.72
CA TRP A 5 -14.77 -0.03 -4.66
C TRP A 5 -14.06 -0.99 -3.68
N ALA A 6 -14.10 -2.32 -3.91
CA ALA A 6 -13.37 -3.29 -3.11
C ALA A 6 -11.89 -3.25 -3.47
N GLY A 7 -11.16 -2.31 -2.88
CA GLY A 7 -9.71 -2.21 -3.04
C GLY A 7 -9.15 -0.80 -2.88
N GLU A 8 -9.98 0.23 -2.95
CA GLU A 8 -9.51 1.62 -3.03
C GLU A 8 -9.47 2.30 -1.67
N VAL A 9 -8.28 2.71 -1.24
CA VAL A 9 -8.04 3.47 -0.01
C VAL A 9 -7.63 4.89 -0.39
N ARG A 10 -7.95 5.90 0.41
CA ARG A 10 -7.58 7.29 0.12
C ARG A 10 -6.47 7.78 1.05
N LEU A 11 -5.51 8.50 0.49
CA LEU A 11 -4.43 9.19 1.19
C LEU A 11 -4.40 10.65 0.75
N VAL A 12 -4.08 11.56 1.66
CA VAL A 12 -3.79 12.95 1.30
C VAL A 12 -2.28 13.17 1.35
N LEU A 13 -1.71 13.54 0.22
CA LEU A 13 -0.29 13.83 0.02
C LEU A 13 -0.16 15.30 -0.40
N ASP A 14 0.57 16.12 0.36
CA ASP A 14 0.76 17.55 0.08
C ASP A 14 -0.58 18.30 -0.12
N GLY A 15 -1.61 17.91 0.63
CA GLY A 15 -2.97 18.47 0.52
C GLY A 15 -3.78 17.97 -0.69
N GLN A 16 -3.24 17.06 -1.50
CA GLN A 16 -3.93 16.44 -2.62
C GLN A 16 -4.38 15.01 -2.29
N ALA A 17 -5.66 14.71 -2.55
CA ALA A 17 -6.18 13.37 -2.34
C ALA A 17 -5.77 12.43 -3.48
N HIS A 18 -5.19 11.29 -3.12
CA HIS A 18 -4.83 10.21 -4.01
C HIS A 18 -5.59 8.93 -3.64
N GLU A 19 -5.95 8.15 -4.66
CA GLU A 19 -6.50 6.82 -4.50
C GLU A 19 -5.37 5.80 -4.52
N LEU A 20 -5.45 4.80 -3.64
CA LEU A 20 -4.49 3.73 -3.49
C LEU A 20 -5.18 2.41 -3.81
N ARG A 21 -4.53 1.60 -4.64
CA ARG A 21 -5.04 0.29 -5.06
C ARG A 21 -3.89 -0.68 -5.26
N LEU A 22 -4.00 -1.88 -4.70
CA LEU A 22 -3.07 -2.97 -5.00
C LEU A 22 -3.55 -3.74 -6.24
N THR A 23 -3.11 -3.29 -7.41
CA THR A 23 -3.30 -4.01 -8.67
C THR A 23 -2.26 -5.13 -8.82
N LEU A 24 -2.51 -6.11 -9.69
CA LEU A 24 -1.49 -7.14 -9.97
C LEU A 24 -0.16 -6.54 -10.44
N GLY A 25 -0.19 -5.48 -11.24
CA GLY A 25 1.02 -4.76 -11.66
C GLY A 25 1.74 -4.12 -10.47
N ALA A 26 1.01 -3.44 -9.59
CA ALA A 26 1.58 -2.84 -8.38
C ALA A 26 2.16 -3.87 -7.42
N LEU A 27 1.54 -5.04 -7.29
CA LEU A 27 2.05 -6.16 -6.49
C LEU A 27 3.33 -6.74 -7.10
N ALA A 28 3.38 -6.92 -8.41
CA ALA A 28 4.58 -7.40 -9.10
C ALA A 28 5.77 -6.43 -8.95
N GLU A 29 5.50 -5.11 -9.04
CA GLU A 29 6.51 -4.09 -8.75
C GLU A 29 6.96 -4.13 -7.29
N LEU A 30 6.03 -4.30 -6.35
CA LEU A 30 6.34 -4.42 -4.93
C LEU A 30 7.27 -5.61 -4.63
N GLU A 31 7.00 -6.79 -5.20
CA GLU A 31 7.86 -7.96 -5.02
C GLU A 31 9.26 -7.75 -5.59
N ALA A 32 9.39 -7.01 -6.70
CA ALA A 32 10.69 -6.65 -7.24
C ALA A 32 11.49 -5.75 -6.27
N ASP A 33 10.81 -4.89 -5.52
CA ASP A 33 11.40 -3.99 -4.52
C ASP A 33 11.72 -4.68 -3.17
N LEU A 34 11.17 -5.89 -2.94
CA LEU A 34 11.35 -6.69 -1.72
C LEU A 34 12.58 -7.60 -1.71
N GLU A 35 13.49 -7.47 -2.70
CA GLU A 35 14.82 -8.11 -2.70
C GLU A 35 14.81 -9.65 -2.48
N GLY A 36 13.77 -10.34 -2.94
CA GLY A 36 13.62 -11.79 -2.82
C GLY A 36 12.60 -12.26 -1.78
N GLU A 37 11.97 -11.35 -1.05
CA GLU A 37 10.76 -11.62 -0.28
C GLU A 37 9.49 -11.46 -1.16
N THR A 38 8.43 -12.17 -0.80
CA THR A 38 7.13 -12.11 -1.48
C THR A 38 6.18 -11.13 -0.79
N VAL A 39 5.08 -10.78 -1.46
CA VAL A 39 3.99 -10.02 -0.79
C VAL A 39 3.41 -10.81 0.39
N LEU A 40 3.41 -12.15 0.34
CA LEU A 40 2.92 -12.97 1.44
C LEU A 40 3.77 -12.81 2.70
N ASP A 41 5.10 -12.80 2.57
CA ASP A 41 6.02 -12.57 3.69
C ASP A 41 5.78 -11.19 4.33
N LEU A 42 5.43 -10.19 3.51
CA LEU A 42 5.06 -8.86 3.98
C LEU A 42 3.74 -8.86 4.76
N ILE A 43 2.72 -9.60 4.29
CA ILE A 43 1.45 -9.77 5.00
C ILE A 43 1.67 -10.42 6.35
N GLU A 44 2.43 -11.52 6.41
CA GLU A 44 2.72 -12.23 7.65
C GLU A 44 3.41 -11.33 8.68
N ARG A 45 4.37 -10.48 8.24
CA ARG A 45 4.98 -9.46 9.12
C ARG A 45 3.97 -8.43 9.62
N PHE A 46 3.06 -7.99 8.77
CA PHE A 46 2.00 -7.06 9.15
C PHE A 46 1.06 -7.64 10.21
N GLU A 47 0.60 -8.87 10.00
CA GLU A 47 -0.26 -9.60 10.94
C GLU A 47 0.45 -9.88 12.27
N ALA A 48 1.75 -10.18 12.23
CA ALA A 48 2.57 -10.38 13.42
C ALA A 48 2.96 -9.07 14.15
N GLY A 49 2.63 -7.90 13.59
CA GLY A 49 3.07 -6.60 14.12
C GLY A 49 4.59 -6.37 14.04
N LYS A 50 5.27 -7.10 13.16
CA LYS A 50 6.73 -7.08 12.94
C LYS A 50 7.13 -6.32 11.67
N PHE A 51 6.31 -5.38 11.25
CA PHE A 51 6.58 -4.54 10.09
C PHE A 51 7.43 -3.31 10.46
N SER A 52 8.20 -2.84 9.49
CA SER A 52 9.02 -1.65 9.58
C SER A 52 8.37 -0.46 8.86
N THR A 53 8.90 0.75 9.04
CA THR A 53 8.49 1.91 8.25
C THR A 53 8.75 1.71 6.75
N ARG A 54 9.80 0.94 6.37
CA ARG A 54 10.06 0.58 4.97
C ARG A 54 8.91 -0.22 4.39
N ASP A 55 8.39 -1.18 5.14
CA ASP A 55 7.26 -2.04 4.73
C ASP A 55 5.98 -1.22 4.50
N VAL A 56 5.69 -0.29 5.42
CA VAL A 56 4.57 0.65 5.28
C VAL A 56 4.74 1.51 4.03
N LEU A 57 5.91 2.12 3.84
CA LEU A 57 6.18 2.97 2.68
C LEU A 57 6.09 2.20 1.36
N ALA A 58 6.62 0.99 1.31
CA ALA A 58 6.56 0.13 0.12
C ALA A 58 5.10 -0.15 -0.29
N LEU A 59 4.23 -0.45 0.69
CA LEU A 59 2.79 -0.64 0.43
C LEU A 59 2.09 0.64 -0.01
N ILE A 60 2.43 1.79 0.58
CA ILE A 60 1.85 3.08 0.18
C ILE A 60 2.28 3.43 -1.25
N VAL A 61 3.56 3.26 -1.60
CA VAL A 61 4.06 3.46 -2.97
C VAL A 61 3.34 2.55 -3.95
N ALA A 62 3.27 1.25 -3.66
CA ALA A 62 2.59 0.27 -4.51
C ALA A 62 1.10 0.64 -4.67
N GLY A 63 0.43 1.00 -3.58
CA GLY A 63 -0.96 1.46 -3.59
C GLY A 63 -1.14 2.69 -4.47
N LEU A 64 -0.33 3.73 -4.30
CA LEU A 64 -0.38 4.97 -5.08
C LEU A 64 -0.17 4.70 -6.57
N ARG A 65 0.81 3.87 -6.94
CA ARG A 65 1.07 3.48 -8.34
C ARG A 65 -0.13 2.76 -8.94
N GLY A 66 -0.72 1.81 -8.21
CA GLY A 66 -1.92 1.12 -8.67
C GLY A 66 -3.17 2.01 -8.75
N GLY A 67 -3.19 3.15 -8.05
CA GLY A 67 -4.17 4.22 -8.19
C GLY A 67 -3.84 5.27 -9.26
N GLY A 68 -2.75 5.09 -10.02
CA GLY A 68 -2.37 5.95 -11.13
C GLY A 68 -1.40 7.08 -10.79
N TRP A 69 -0.87 7.14 -9.56
CA TRP A 69 0.20 8.06 -9.21
C TRP A 69 1.50 7.65 -9.91
N ARG A 70 2.26 8.65 -10.41
CA ARG A 70 3.46 8.45 -11.24
C ARG A 70 4.76 8.96 -10.60
N GLY A 71 4.73 9.27 -9.30
CA GLY A 71 5.94 9.67 -8.56
C GLY A 71 6.84 8.49 -8.22
N VAL A 72 8.00 8.80 -7.66
CA VAL A 72 8.95 7.82 -7.13
C VAL A 72 8.91 7.77 -5.61
N ALA A 73 9.38 6.68 -5.00
CA ALA A 73 9.39 6.53 -3.55
C ALA A 73 10.16 7.67 -2.84
N ALA A 74 11.17 8.26 -3.51
CA ALA A 74 11.90 9.42 -3.00
C ALA A 74 11.01 10.67 -2.85
N ASP A 75 9.98 10.83 -3.68
CA ASP A 75 9.07 11.98 -3.60
C ASP A 75 8.26 11.95 -2.30
N LEU A 76 7.86 10.74 -1.85
CA LEU A 76 7.15 10.54 -0.58
C LEU A 76 7.98 10.90 0.65
N VAL A 77 9.32 10.87 0.55
CA VAL A 77 10.20 11.27 1.66
C VAL A 77 10.14 12.78 1.90
N SER A 78 9.91 13.56 0.84
CA SER A 78 9.78 15.02 0.91
C SER A 78 8.34 15.51 1.08
N SER A 79 7.35 14.65 0.87
CA SER A 79 5.93 15.01 0.92
C SER A 79 5.33 14.90 2.33
N GLU A 80 4.36 15.76 2.61
CA GLU A 80 3.56 15.71 3.83
C GLU A 80 2.37 14.76 3.64
N ILE A 81 2.30 13.74 4.48
CA ILE A 81 1.16 12.83 4.55
C ILE A 81 0.24 13.27 5.68
N GLU A 82 -1.01 13.59 5.36
CA GLU A 82 -2.01 13.93 6.37
C GLU A 82 -2.20 12.76 7.35
N GLY A 83 -2.15 13.04 8.66
CA GLY A 83 -2.22 12.03 9.71
C GLY A 83 -0.91 11.27 9.97
N GLY A 84 0.15 11.54 9.20
CA GLY A 84 1.51 11.03 9.43
C GLY A 84 1.64 9.50 9.39
N LEU A 85 2.66 8.97 10.08
CA LEU A 85 3.01 7.54 10.05
C LEU A 85 1.88 6.62 10.55
N LEU A 86 1.12 7.07 11.56
CA LEU A 86 0.01 6.28 12.11
C LEU A 86 -1.08 6.07 11.06
N GLU A 87 -1.41 7.13 10.30
CA GLU A 87 -2.37 7.02 9.21
C GLU A 87 -1.85 6.14 8.09
N CYS A 88 -0.59 6.31 7.67
CA CYS A 88 0.07 5.44 6.68
C CYS A 88 -0.05 3.96 7.04
N THR A 89 0.22 3.63 8.30
CA THR A 89 0.15 2.25 8.81
C THR A 89 -1.27 1.69 8.69
N LYS A 90 -2.28 2.48 9.07
CA LYS A 90 -3.69 2.08 8.95
C LYS A 90 -4.09 1.87 7.48
N LEU A 91 -3.69 2.77 6.59
CA LEU A 91 -4.02 2.68 5.17
C LEU A 91 -3.33 1.49 4.52
N ALA A 92 -2.07 1.21 4.86
CA ALA A 92 -1.35 0.03 4.42
C ALA A 92 -2.04 -1.27 4.86
N ALA A 93 -2.44 -1.36 6.13
CA ALA A 93 -3.20 -2.51 6.64
C ALA A 93 -4.56 -2.66 5.93
N GLN A 94 -5.26 -1.56 5.66
CA GLN A 94 -6.52 -1.57 4.91
C GLN A 94 -6.33 -2.04 3.46
N LEU A 95 -5.24 -1.62 2.79
CA LEU A 95 -4.92 -2.08 1.43
C LEU A 95 -4.70 -3.58 1.38
N LEU A 96 -3.88 -4.12 2.29
CA LEU A 96 -3.66 -5.56 2.40
C LEU A 96 -4.97 -6.30 2.67
N ALA A 97 -5.74 -5.87 3.67
CA ALA A 97 -7.02 -6.48 3.97
C ALA A 97 -7.92 -6.51 2.74
N ARG A 98 -8.09 -5.39 2.02
CA ARG A 98 -8.98 -5.35 0.85
C ARG A 98 -8.48 -6.14 -0.36
N ALA A 99 -7.18 -6.22 -0.56
CA ALA A 99 -6.59 -6.98 -1.67
C ALA A 99 -6.73 -8.50 -1.47
N PHE A 100 -6.68 -8.98 -0.22
CA PHE A 100 -6.59 -10.40 0.09
C PHE A 100 -7.84 -11.00 0.79
N THR A 101 -8.81 -10.18 1.23
CA THR A 101 -10.06 -10.67 1.88
C THR A 101 -11.03 -11.40 0.95
N THR A 102 -10.75 -11.54 -0.35
CA THR A 102 -11.60 -12.33 -1.28
C THR A 102 -11.08 -13.74 -1.58
N GLN A 103 -10.06 -14.24 -0.87
CA GLN A 103 -9.61 -15.64 -0.97
C GLN A 103 -9.69 -16.32 0.40
N GLY A 104 -10.90 -16.71 0.80
CA GLY A 104 -11.12 -17.40 2.08
C GLY A 104 -12.59 -17.62 2.39
N SER A 105 -13.29 -18.39 1.56
CA SER A 105 -14.55 -19.06 1.92
C SER A 105 -14.60 -20.41 1.20
#